data_AF-A0A9D9G6F1-F1
#
_entry.id   AF-A0A9D9G6F1-F1
#
_cell.length_a   1.000
_cell.length_b   1.000
_cell.length_c   1.000
_cell.angle_alpha   90.00
_cell.angle_beta   90.00
_cell.angle_gamma   90.00
#
_symmetry.space_group_name_H-M   'P 1'
#
loop_
_entity.id
_entity.type
_entity.pdbx_description
1 polymer ?
#
loop_
_entity_poly.entity_id
_entity_poly.type
_entity_poly.pdbx_seq_one_letter_code
_entity_poly.pdbx_strand_id
1 'polypeptide(L)'
;GENFISYHHNWFDHSDSRHPRVRTMTVHVWNNYFDGVAKYGVGATMGSNVFVEANYYRNVNKPMLISLQGSDISGGKGTFSGEQGGMIKAFGNVFAEKSGNFKFVPHTQSTTQFDAYDATSRNEQVPAEYKTISGGHSYNNFDTDPEKIYTYEALAAEEVPAYVTGFYGAGRLQHGDLQWTFENAKDDAAYDVNSALKSAVNHYQSTLLGLIGEADFSPESGSGSGDGSEGGGNGSSGDDNGGSGNNSGSDGGSSDGGAQQGYECHFSNNKVSNSFYTLSNGNFTNSKGSVTVNGVTYSNALKMESSTVLSFNINSPMSLKMIFTSTHSTPKVKVDGKDHDIVNGEVNLELSAGEHKITKNTSNTFLFYVNLYSNTTALSLLESDPGSLPYYDLQGRSISLPKAGQIYLQNGKKVLMK
;
A
#
# COMPACT_ATOMS: atom_id res chain seq x y z
N GLY A 1 18.05 22.36 -15.86
CA GLY A 1 19.00 22.34 -14.74
C GLY A 1 19.15 20.91 -14.26
N GLU A 2 20.06 20.65 -13.33
CA GLU A 2 20.08 19.38 -12.63
C GLU A 2 18.78 19.20 -11.86
N ASN A 3 18.13 18.04 -12.02
CA ASN A 3 16.91 17.69 -11.31
C ASN A 3 17.21 16.49 -10.42
N PHE A 4 16.80 16.56 -9.15
CA PHE A 4 17.01 15.54 -8.13
C PHE A 4 15.68 14.91 -7.72
N ILE A 5 15.61 13.58 -7.67
CA ILE A 5 14.44 12.84 -7.17
C ILE A 5 14.93 11.72 -6.24
N SER A 6 14.16 11.45 -5.19
CA SER A 6 14.34 10.28 -4.35
C SER A 6 13.13 9.37 -4.41
N TYR A 7 13.36 8.07 -4.61
CA TYR A 7 12.37 7.02 -4.41
C TYR A 7 12.76 6.23 -3.18
N HIS A 8 11.98 6.31 -2.12
CA HIS A 8 12.25 5.54 -0.91
C HIS A 8 11.02 5.01 -0.22
N HIS A 9 11.19 3.87 0.46
CA HIS A 9 10.13 3.23 1.23
C HIS A 9 8.87 2.91 0.41
N ASN A 10 9.04 2.65 -0.88
CA ASN A 10 7.97 2.21 -1.78
C ASN A 10 7.90 0.68 -1.81
N TRP A 11 6.70 0.16 -2.03
CA TRP A 11 6.46 -1.25 -2.35
C TRP A 11 5.93 -1.36 -3.78
N PHE A 12 6.74 -1.97 -4.66
CA PHE A 12 6.38 -2.28 -6.04
C PHE A 12 5.96 -3.74 -6.12
N ASP A 13 4.65 -3.97 -6.02
CA ASP A 13 4.03 -5.29 -5.86
C ASP A 13 3.50 -5.82 -7.20
N HIS A 14 4.14 -6.87 -7.73
CA HIS A 14 3.79 -7.58 -8.97
C HIS A 14 3.57 -6.67 -10.19
N SER A 15 4.40 -5.64 -10.31
CA SER A 15 4.42 -4.70 -11.42
C SER A 15 5.39 -5.14 -12.52
N ASP A 16 5.26 -4.59 -13.73
CA ASP A 16 6.09 -5.05 -14.85
C ASP A 16 7.50 -4.43 -14.85
N SER A 17 7.61 -3.10 -14.79
CA SER A 17 8.86 -2.37 -15.08
C SER A 17 8.83 -0.88 -14.69
N ARG A 18 9.99 -0.21 -14.83
CA ARG A 18 10.15 1.27 -14.71
C ARG A 18 10.05 1.78 -13.28
N HIS A 19 10.83 1.21 -12.37
CA HIS A 19 10.81 1.54 -10.95
C HIS A 19 12.15 2.09 -10.42
N PRO A 20 12.62 3.29 -10.84
CA PRO A 20 12.18 4.10 -11.98
C PRO A 20 12.95 3.76 -13.28
N ARG A 21 12.47 4.26 -14.43
CA ARG A 21 13.30 4.46 -15.63
C ARG A 21 13.75 5.93 -15.68
N VAL A 22 15.03 6.18 -15.44
CA VAL A 22 15.59 7.53 -15.30
C VAL A 22 16.22 7.99 -16.62
N ARG A 23 16.01 9.27 -16.94
CA ARG A 23 16.65 9.99 -18.05
C ARG A 23 17.25 11.26 -17.50
N THR A 24 18.44 11.65 -17.93
CA THR A 24 19.04 13.00 -17.74
C THR A 24 19.10 13.57 -16.30
N MET A 25 18.74 12.79 -15.28
CA MET A 25 18.53 13.24 -13.91
C MET A 25 19.44 12.51 -12.92
N THR A 26 19.55 13.08 -11.73
CA THR A 26 20.21 12.47 -10.58
C THR A 26 19.15 11.90 -9.65
N VAL A 27 19.18 10.60 -9.39
CA VAL A 27 18.11 9.91 -8.65
C VAL A 27 18.68 9.02 -7.56
N HIS A 28 18.11 9.12 -6.36
CA HIS A 28 18.44 8.25 -5.24
C HIS A 28 17.31 7.25 -4.99
N VAL A 29 17.59 5.95 -5.10
CA VAL A 29 16.61 4.86 -4.95
C VAL A 29 17.03 4.01 -3.76
N TRP A 30 16.35 4.15 -2.62
CA TRP A 30 16.76 3.46 -1.39
C TRP A 30 15.62 2.92 -0.54
N ASN A 31 15.86 1.82 0.17
CA ASN A 31 14.85 1.14 1.01
C ASN A 31 13.50 0.93 0.33
N ASN A 32 13.49 0.55 -0.95
CA ASN A 32 12.28 0.10 -1.65
C ASN A 32 12.22 -1.42 -1.69
N TYR A 33 10.99 -1.96 -1.70
CA TYR A 33 10.72 -3.37 -1.89
C TYR A 33 10.20 -3.61 -3.30
N PHE A 34 10.97 -4.34 -4.11
CA PHE A 34 10.59 -4.78 -5.45
C PHE A 34 10.16 -6.24 -5.35
N ASP A 35 8.86 -6.48 -5.43
CA ASP A 35 8.24 -7.77 -5.15
C ASP A 35 7.60 -8.33 -6.42
N GLY A 36 8.19 -9.39 -7.00
CA GLY A 36 7.63 -10.04 -8.19
C GLY A 36 7.68 -9.17 -9.46
N VAL A 37 8.70 -8.31 -9.60
CA VAL A 37 8.82 -7.41 -10.76
C VAL A 37 9.22 -8.19 -12.03
N ALA A 38 8.27 -8.32 -12.95
CA ALA A 38 8.33 -9.28 -14.06
C ALA A 38 9.26 -8.92 -15.22
N LYS A 39 9.75 -7.67 -15.33
CA LYS A 39 10.75 -7.30 -16.37
C LYS A 39 12.01 -6.72 -15.76
N TYR A 40 11.93 -5.52 -15.19
CA TYR A 40 13.09 -4.87 -14.58
C TYR A 40 12.73 -3.86 -13.49
N GLY A 41 13.62 -3.69 -12.51
CA GLY A 41 13.48 -2.69 -11.45
C GLY A 41 13.92 -1.30 -11.93
N VAL A 42 15.14 -0.92 -11.57
CA VAL A 42 15.74 0.39 -11.88
C VAL A 42 16.37 0.37 -13.27
N GLY A 43 16.11 1.40 -14.09
CA GLY A 43 16.71 1.56 -15.40
C GLY A 43 17.35 2.94 -15.62
N ALA A 44 18.57 3.00 -16.12
CA ALA A 44 19.30 4.24 -16.38
C ALA A 44 19.55 4.49 -17.88
N THR A 45 19.18 5.70 -18.34
CA THR A 45 19.30 6.13 -19.74
C THR A 45 19.74 7.59 -19.84
N MET A 46 20.17 8.02 -21.03
CA MET A 46 20.41 9.42 -21.39
C MET A 46 21.30 10.16 -20.37
N GLY A 47 22.40 9.54 -19.95
CA GLY A 47 23.34 10.15 -19.01
C GLY A 47 22.82 10.40 -17.59
N SER A 48 21.72 9.75 -17.19
CA SER A 48 21.24 9.82 -15.80
C SER A 48 22.26 9.27 -14.81
N ASN A 49 22.23 9.73 -13.57
CA ASN A 49 23.01 9.18 -12.45
C ASN A 49 22.05 8.62 -11.42
N VAL A 50 22.14 7.32 -11.14
CA VAL A 50 21.24 6.67 -10.19
C VAL A 50 22.03 5.98 -9.10
N PHE A 51 21.82 6.38 -7.86
CA PHE A 51 22.32 5.67 -6.70
C PHE A 51 21.24 4.73 -6.18
N VAL A 52 21.51 3.43 -6.16
CA VAL A 52 20.55 2.39 -5.80
C VAL A 52 21.08 1.64 -4.57
N GLU A 53 20.54 1.91 -3.39
CA GLU A 53 21.06 1.33 -2.17
C GLU A 53 20.03 0.72 -1.23
N ALA A 54 20.45 -0.30 -0.48
CA ALA A 54 19.65 -0.88 0.59
C ALA A 54 18.20 -1.22 0.19
N ASN A 55 17.97 -1.62 -1.07
CA ASN A 55 16.67 -2.08 -1.54
C ASN A 55 16.58 -3.61 -1.47
N TYR A 56 15.36 -4.11 -1.38
CA TYR A 56 15.08 -5.54 -1.38
C TYR A 56 14.38 -5.93 -2.69
N TYR A 57 14.94 -6.90 -3.42
CA TYR A 57 14.37 -7.44 -4.64
C TYR A 57 14.00 -8.90 -4.43
N ARG A 58 12.71 -9.21 -4.34
CA ARG A 58 12.19 -10.59 -4.35
C ARG A 58 11.71 -10.94 -5.75
N ASN A 59 12.20 -12.04 -6.31
CA ASN A 59 11.72 -12.58 -7.58
C ASN A 59 11.70 -11.56 -8.73
N VAL A 60 12.74 -10.73 -8.84
CA VAL A 60 12.86 -9.72 -9.91
C VAL A 60 13.74 -10.25 -11.04
N ASN A 61 13.25 -10.17 -12.28
CA ASN A 61 14.00 -10.67 -13.45
C ASN A 61 15.31 -9.90 -13.69
N LYS A 62 15.27 -8.56 -13.65
CA LYS A 62 16.46 -7.72 -13.86
C LYS A 62 16.42 -6.54 -12.88
N PRO A 63 17.05 -6.64 -11.69
CA PRO A 63 16.94 -5.61 -10.64
C PRO A 63 17.35 -4.22 -11.11
N MET A 64 18.39 -4.16 -11.95
CA MET A 64 18.99 -2.93 -12.45
C MET A 64 19.38 -3.11 -13.92
N LEU A 65 19.24 -2.06 -14.73
CA LEU A 65 19.66 -2.04 -16.13
C LEU A 65 20.27 -0.70 -16.53
N ILE A 66 21.38 -0.78 -17.24
CA ILE A 66 21.90 0.34 -18.04
C ILE A 66 21.58 0.04 -19.51
N SER A 67 21.03 1.03 -20.21
CA SER A 67 20.68 0.91 -21.63
C SER A 67 21.87 0.46 -22.49
N LEU A 68 21.65 -0.54 -23.34
CA LEU A 68 22.59 -1.02 -24.36
C LEU A 68 23.90 -1.65 -23.82
N GLN A 69 23.91 -2.13 -22.58
CA GLN A 69 25.04 -2.86 -21.99
C GLN A 69 24.59 -3.87 -20.93
N GLY A 70 25.52 -4.68 -20.43
CA GLY A 70 25.26 -5.62 -19.35
C GLY A 70 24.17 -6.64 -19.71
N SER A 71 23.23 -6.86 -18.81
CA SER A 71 22.16 -7.83 -19.02
C SER A 71 21.05 -7.34 -19.97
N ASP A 72 21.02 -6.05 -20.33
CA ASP A 72 20.08 -5.53 -21.35
C ASP A 72 20.31 -6.21 -22.71
N ILE A 73 21.57 -6.34 -23.11
CA ILE A 73 21.98 -6.89 -24.42
C ILE A 73 22.36 -8.37 -24.38
N SER A 74 22.15 -9.07 -23.27
CA SER A 74 22.54 -10.47 -23.10
C SER A 74 21.92 -11.45 -24.12
N GLY A 75 20.80 -11.07 -24.75
CA GLY A 75 20.16 -11.79 -25.86
C GLY A 75 20.48 -11.25 -27.26
N GLY A 76 21.53 -10.43 -27.40
CA GLY A 76 21.96 -9.79 -28.65
C GLY A 76 21.44 -8.35 -28.80
N LYS A 77 20.11 -8.15 -28.86
CA LYS A 77 19.50 -6.81 -28.94
C LYS A 77 18.95 -6.39 -27.58
N GLY A 78 19.22 -5.14 -27.17
CA GLY A 78 18.66 -4.53 -25.97
C GLY A 78 17.13 -4.57 -25.95
N THR A 79 16.55 -4.89 -24.80
CA THR A 79 15.10 -5.01 -24.59
C THR A 79 14.55 -3.89 -23.71
N PHE A 80 15.43 -3.16 -23.02
CA PHE A 80 15.08 -2.04 -22.15
C PHE A 80 14.88 -0.74 -22.93
N SER A 81 15.89 -0.28 -23.66
CA SER A 81 15.84 0.97 -24.42
C SER A 81 16.85 0.99 -25.57
N GLY A 82 16.56 1.80 -26.59
CA GLY A 82 17.49 2.09 -27.70
C GLY A 82 18.36 3.32 -27.46
N GLU A 83 18.31 3.90 -26.26
CA GLU A 83 18.96 5.16 -25.93
C GLU A 83 20.36 4.97 -25.36
N GLN A 84 21.12 6.06 -25.31
CA GLN A 84 22.40 6.07 -24.60
C GLN A 84 22.21 5.70 -23.13
N GLY A 85 23.22 5.07 -22.54
CA GLY A 85 23.19 4.65 -21.15
C GLY A 85 23.17 5.83 -20.18
N GLY A 86 22.60 5.61 -19.00
CA GLY A 86 22.98 6.36 -17.80
C GLY A 86 23.89 5.50 -16.92
N MET A 87 24.30 6.00 -15.77
CA MET A 87 25.13 5.26 -14.82
C MET A 87 24.35 4.89 -13.56
N ILE A 88 24.55 3.66 -13.10
CA ILE A 88 24.02 3.15 -11.83
C ILE A 88 25.20 2.82 -10.91
N LYS A 89 25.18 3.36 -9.70
CA LYS A 89 25.98 2.87 -8.56
C LYS A 89 25.04 2.09 -7.65
N ALA A 90 25.45 0.89 -7.23
CA ALA A 90 24.70 0.04 -6.33
C ALA A 90 25.45 -0.17 -5.01
N PHE A 91 24.75 -0.27 -3.88
CA PHE A 91 25.34 -0.63 -2.59
C PHE A 91 24.33 -1.33 -1.67
N GLY A 92 24.71 -2.45 -1.05
CA GLY A 92 23.93 -3.06 0.03
C GLY A 92 22.52 -3.53 -0.33
N ASN A 93 22.24 -3.84 -1.60
CA ASN A 93 20.93 -4.36 -2.02
C ASN A 93 20.83 -5.88 -1.81
N VAL A 94 19.62 -6.39 -1.54
CA VAL A 94 19.34 -7.82 -1.41
C VAL A 94 18.62 -8.34 -2.65
N PHE A 95 19.11 -9.45 -3.21
CA PHE A 95 18.47 -10.19 -4.30
C PHE A 95 17.99 -11.56 -3.80
N ALA A 96 16.74 -11.63 -3.35
CA ALA A 96 16.10 -12.82 -2.80
C ALA A 96 15.20 -13.52 -3.83
N GLU A 97 14.97 -14.83 -3.63
CA GLU A 97 14.07 -15.65 -4.47
C GLU A 97 14.27 -15.40 -5.98
N LYS A 98 15.52 -15.35 -6.42
CA LYS A 98 15.88 -15.01 -7.80
C LYS A 98 15.05 -15.83 -8.78
N SER A 99 14.30 -15.13 -9.63
CA SER A 99 13.44 -15.78 -10.64
C SER A 99 14.27 -16.63 -11.61
N GLY A 100 13.60 -17.50 -12.36
CA GLY A 100 14.26 -18.28 -13.42
C GLY A 100 14.94 -17.42 -14.50
N ASN A 101 14.52 -16.15 -14.64
CA ASN A 101 15.07 -15.19 -15.60
C ASN A 101 16.01 -14.16 -14.95
N PHE A 102 16.38 -14.35 -13.68
CA PHE A 102 17.24 -13.40 -12.95
C PHE A 102 18.55 -13.13 -13.68
N LYS A 103 18.85 -11.85 -13.91
CA LYS A 103 20.14 -11.37 -14.42
C LYS A 103 20.55 -10.09 -13.71
N PHE A 104 21.80 -10.07 -13.24
CA PHE A 104 22.49 -8.90 -12.73
C PHE A 104 23.99 -9.09 -12.97
N VAL A 105 24.61 -8.17 -13.71
CA VAL A 105 26.04 -8.18 -14.02
C VAL A 105 26.72 -7.00 -13.32
N PRO A 106 27.43 -7.21 -12.20
CA PRO A 106 28.18 -6.14 -11.54
C PRO A 106 29.47 -5.82 -12.30
N HIS A 107 30.00 -4.62 -12.07
CA HIS A 107 31.27 -4.17 -12.67
C HIS A 107 32.46 -5.13 -12.41
N THR A 108 32.42 -5.90 -11.31
CA THR A 108 33.44 -6.90 -10.96
C THR A 108 33.44 -8.12 -11.87
N GLN A 109 32.32 -8.43 -12.53
CA GLN A 109 32.25 -9.48 -13.55
C GLN A 109 32.63 -8.96 -14.95
N SER A 110 32.40 -7.67 -15.21
CA SER A 110 32.81 -7.02 -16.46
C SER A 110 32.97 -5.52 -16.27
N THR A 111 34.12 -4.99 -16.66
CA THR A 111 34.43 -3.55 -16.52
C THR A 111 33.70 -2.67 -17.55
N THR A 112 33.03 -3.26 -18.53
CA THR A 112 32.30 -2.54 -19.60
C THR A 112 30.86 -3.01 -19.75
N GLN A 113 30.61 -4.32 -19.66
CA GLN A 113 29.28 -4.92 -19.82
C GLN A 113 28.66 -5.19 -18.45
N PHE A 114 28.30 -4.14 -17.72
CA PHE A 114 27.68 -4.23 -16.39
C PHE A 114 26.36 -3.47 -16.31
N ASP A 115 25.52 -3.89 -15.38
CA ASP A 115 24.22 -3.29 -15.02
C ASP A 115 24.36 -2.22 -13.94
N ALA A 116 25.37 -2.34 -13.07
CA ALA A 116 25.71 -1.35 -12.07
C ALA A 116 27.18 -1.45 -11.62
N TYR A 117 27.73 -0.32 -11.19
CA TYR A 117 28.92 -0.30 -10.35
C TYR A 117 28.51 -0.72 -8.92
N ASP A 118 28.63 -2.01 -8.61
CA ASP A 118 28.35 -2.58 -7.29
C ASP A 118 29.47 -2.27 -6.29
N ALA A 119 29.30 -1.19 -5.53
CA ALA A 119 30.29 -0.64 -4.62
C ALA A 119 30.45 -1.51 -3.35
N THR A 120 31.67 -1.56 -2.81
CA THR A 120 31.99 -2.31 -1.59
C THR A 120 31.63 -1.55 -0.31
N SER A 121 31.58 -0.22 -0.39
CA SER A 121 31.13 0.64 0.71
C SER A 121 30.25 1.76 0.20
N ARG A 122 29.35 2.24 1.08
CA ARG A 122 28.43 3.33 0.80
C ARG A 122 29.12 4.56 0.20
N ASN A 123 30.23 4.98 0.81
CA ASN A 123 30.93 6.22 0.43
C ASN A 123 32.03 6.00 -0.63
N GLU A 124 32.14 4.81 -1.21
CA GLU A 124 33.06 4.55 -2.31
C GLU A 124 32.67 5.39 -3.53
N GLN A 125 33.59 6.18 -4.08
CA GLN A 125 33.34 6.89 -5.33
C GLN A 125 33.53 5.96 -6.52
N VAL A 126 32.64 6.04 -7.51
CA VAL A 126 32.80 5.36 -8.79
C VAL A 126 34.00 5.98 -9.52
N PRO A 127 35.03 5.20 -9.87
CA PRO A 127 36.18 5.70 -10.61
C PRO A 127 35.80 6.19 -12.02
N ALA A 128 36.48 7.23 -12.50
CA ALA A 128 36.14 7.92 -13.76
C ALA A 128 36.35 7.07 -15.03
N GLU A 129 37.10 5.97 -14.94
CA GLU A 129 37.28 5.00 -16.00
C GLU A 129 36.01 4.18 -16.29
N TYR A 130 35.10 4.04 -15.31
CA TYR A 130 33.83 3.37 -15.53
C TYR A 130 32.87 4.31 -16.25
N LYS A 131 32.57 3.95 -17.50
CA LYS A 131 31.69 4.72 -18.39
C LYS A 131 30.69 3.81 -19.06
N THR A 132 29.53 4.35 -19.37
CA THR A 132 28.55 3.65 -20.21
C THR A 132 29.13 3.41 -21.61
N ILE A 133 28.81 2.26 -22.20
CA ILE A 133 29.27 1.94 -23.57
C ILE A 133 28.62 2.90 -24.57
N SER A 134 27.29 3.01 -24.53
CA SER A 134 26.55 3.96 -25.33
C SER A 134 26.48 5.31 -24.61
N GLY A 135 27.02 6.36 -25.22
CA GLY A 135 27.04 7.73 -24.68
C GLY A 135 28.32 8.10 -23.90
N GLY A 136 29.08 7.12 -23.38
CA GLY A 136 30.35 7.40 -22.70
C GLY A 136 30.20 8.18 -21.38
N HIS A 137 29.06 8.05 -20.71
CA HIS A 137 28.75 8.82 -19.50
C HIS A 137 29.42 8.20 -18.27
N SER A 138 30.04 9.04 -17.44
CA SER A 138 30.58 8.66 -16.13
C SER A 138 29.56 8.93 -15.03
N TYR A 139 29.72 8.27 -13.89
CA TYR A 139 28.94 8.57 -12.70
C TYR A 139 29.45 9.84 -12.01
N ASN A 140 28.56 10.74 -11.59
CA ASN A 140 28.93 12.06 -11.06
C ASN A 140 29.22 12.08 -9.54
N ASN A 141 29.10 10.94 -8.85
CA ASN A 141 29.40 10.78 -7.42
C ASN A 141 28.60 11.71 -6.47
N PHE A 142 27.40 12.13 -6.88
CA PHE A 142 26.54 13.04 -6.10
C PHE A 142 26.21 12.51 -4.69
N ASP A 143 26.13 11.20 -4.52
CA ASP A 143 25.74 10.52 -3.27
C ASP A 143 26.82 10.55 -2.18
N THR A 144 28.05 10.97 -2.56
CA THR A 144 29.18 11.19 -1.66
C THR A 144 29.47 12.67 -1.41
N ASP A 145 28.74 13.56 -2.10
CA ASP A 145 28.89 15.01 -2.04
C ASP A 145 27.84 15.60 -1.09
N PRO A 146 28.21 16.06 0.12
CA PRO A 146 27.27 16.55 1.13
C PRO A 146 26.50 17.81 0.70
N GLU A 147 26.94 18.50 -0.35
CA GLU A 147 26.20 19.65 -0.91
C GLU A 147 25.08 19.20 -1.87
N LYS A 148 25.11 17.95 -2.36
CA LYS A 148 24.16 17.39 -3.32
C LYS A 148 23.25 16.31 -2.74
N ILE A 149 23.73 15.57 -1.75
CA ILE A 149 22.93 14.57 -1.04
C ILE A 149 22.31 15.18 0.22
N TYR A 150 21.05 14.86 0.47
CA TYR A 150 20.34 15.26 1.68
C TYR A 150 20.66 14.28 2.84
N THR A 151 20.33 14.66 4.07
CA THR A 151 20.48 13.76 5.24
C THR A 151 19.35 12.75 5.30
N TYR A 152 19.69 11.47 5.51
CA TYR A 152 18.75 10.38 5.73
C TYR A 152 19.46 9.22 6.45
N GLU A 153 18.68 8.23 6.87
CA GLU A 153 19.16 7.01 7.52
C GLU A 153 18.53 5.81 6.82
N ALA A 154 19.34 4.99 6.16
CA ALA A 154 18.89 3.77 5.49
C ALA A 154 18.77 2.61 6.47
N LEU A 155 17.65 1.90 6.40
CA LEU A 155 17.46 0.57 6.99
C LEU A 155 18.39 -0.44 6.31
N ALA A 156 18.69 -1.53 7.00
CA ALA A 156 19.24 -2.71 6.35
C ALA A 156 18.24 -3.22 5.30
N ALA A 157 18.72 -3.64 4.13
CA ALA A 157 17.84 -4.07 3.03
C ALA A 157 16.89 -5.20 3.46
N GLU A 158 17.35 -6.12 4.30
CA GLU A 158 16.58 -7.25 4.83
C GLU A 158 15.37 -6.83 5.69
N GLU A 159 15.40 -5.63 6.28
CA GLU A 159 14.31 -5.09 7.09
C GLU A 159 13.22 -4.40 6.25
N VAL A 160 13.56 -4.04 5.00
CA VAL A 160 12.70 -3.26 4.11
C VAL A 160 11.35 -3.93 3.87
N PRO A 161 11.24 -5.25 3.56
CA PRO A 161 9.93 -5.87 3.33
C PRO A 161 8.99 -5.69 4.53
N ALA A 162 9.45 -6.06 5.74
CA ALA A 162 8.64 -5.93 6.95
C ALA A 162 8.25 -4.47 7.25
N TYR A 163 9.14 -3.52 6.95
CA TYR A 163 8.86 -2.10 7.14
C TYR A 163 7.77 -1.62 6.17
N VAL A 164 7.93 -1.85 4.85
CA VAL A 164 7.03 -1.28 3.85
C VAL A 164 5.73 -2.05 3.69
N THR A 165 5.68 -3.34 4.03
CA THR A 165 4.43 -4.11 4.10
C THR A 165 3.78 -4.07 5.48
N GLY A 166 4.38 -3.35 6.43
CA GLY A 166 3.85 -3.18 7.78
C GLY A 166 2.62 -2.28 7.82
N PHE A 167 1.96 -2.25 8.97
CA PHE A 167 0.73 -1.48 9.21
C PHE A 167 0.86 0.03 8.88
N TYR A 168 2.06 0.58 9.10
CA TYR A 168 2.43 1.98 8.81
C TYR A 168 3.34 2.11 7.59
N GLY A 169 3.44 1.06 6.77
CA GLY A 169 4.34 0.96 5.63
C GLY A 169 3.86 1.75 4.41
N ALA A 170 4.25 1.31 3.23
CA ALA A 170 3.94 1.97 1.97
C ALA A 170 2.41 2.04 1.72
N GLY A 171 1.99 3.11 1.05
CA GLY A 171 0.58 3.38 0.74
C GLY A 171 -0.15 4.17 1.83
N ARG A 172 -1.48 4.14 1.79
CA ARG A 172 -2.30 4.72 2.86
C ARG A 172 -2.19 3.81 4.10
N LEU A 173 -2.22 4.40 5.30
CA LEU A 173 -2.27 3.66 6.57
C LEU A 173 -3.26 2.49 6.45
N GLN A 174 -2.87 1.32 6.97
CA GLN A 174 -3.68 0.10 6.92
C GLN A 174 -3.89 -0.45 5.49
N HIS A 175 -2.95 -0.21 4.58
CA HIS A 175 -2.96 -0.68 3.19
C HIS A 175 -4.08 -0.11 2.30
N GLY A 176 -4.72 0.98 2.74
CA GLY A 176 -5.75 1.67 1.97
C GLY A 176 -7.11 0.98 1.94
N ASP A 177 -8.01 1.53 1.14
CA ASP A 177 -9.41 1.09 1.08
C ASP A 177 -9.64 0.03 -0.01
N LEU A 178 -8.74 -0.04 -0.99
CA LEU A 178 -8.69 -1.11 -1.97
C LEU A 178 -7.64 -2.12 -1.52
N GLN A 179 -8.12 -3.28 -1.08
CA GLN A 179 -7.28 -4.40 -0.68
C GLN A 179 -7.17 -5.36 -1.86
N TRP A 180 -5.94 -5.68 -2.23
CA TRP A 180 -5.63 -6.65 -3.28
C TRP A 180 -4.55 -7.60 -2.80
N THR A 181 -4.60 -8.86 -3.25
CA THR A 181 -3.59 -9.86 -2.92
C THR A 181 -3.20 -10.58 -4.20
N PHE A 182 -1.92 -10.55 -4.53
CA PHE A 182 -1.36 -11.34 -5.61
C PHE A 182 -1.08 -12.78 -5.15
N GLU A 183 -1.19 -13.71 -6.08
CA GLU A 183 -0.82 -15.11 -5.89
C GLU A 183 0.55 -15.32 -6.53
N ASN A 184 1.62 -15.22 -5.75
CA ASN A 184 3.01 -15.29 -6.23
C ASN A 184 3.25 -16.42 -7.23
N ALA A 185 2.72 -17.62 -6.98
CA ALA A 185 2.87 -18.77 -7.88
C ALA A 185 2.37 -18.54 -9.33
N LYS A 186 1.50 -17.56 -9.55
CA LYS A 186 0.95 -17.16 -10.85
C LYS A 186 1.46 -15.78 -11.28
N ASP A 187 1.37 -14.80 -10.39
CA ASP A 187 1.55 -13.40 -10.72
C ASP A 187 3.03 -13.02 -10.87
N ASP A 188 3.95 -13.76 -10.25
CA ASP A 188 5.40 -13.50 -10.34
C ASP A 188 5.94 -13.50 -11.78
N ALA A 189 5.34 -14.29 -12.66
CA ALA A 189 5.72 -14.38 -14.07
C ALA A 189 4.85 -13.49 -14.98
N ALA A 190 3.77 -12.91 -14.44
CA ALA A 190 2.80 -12.15 -15.21
C ALA A 190 3.32 -10.74 -15.47
N TYR A 191 3.25 -10.29 -16.72
CA TYR A 191 3.56 -8.90 -17.10
C TYR A 191 2.41 -8.21 -17.83
N ASP A 192 1.33 -8.94 -18.12
CA ASP A 192 0.12 -8.41 -18.72
C ASP A 192 -0.75 -7.74 -17.66
N VAL A 193 -1.68 -6.90 -18.11
CA VAL A 193 -2.64 -6.23 -17.21
C VAL A 193 -3.49 -7.28 -16.49
N ASN A 194 -3.41 -7.32 -15.16
CA ASN A 194 -4.32 -8.12 -14.35
C ASN A 194 -5.75 -7.57 -14.50
N SER A 195 -6.58 -8.31 -15.24
CA SER A 195 -7.92 -7.86 -15.62
C SER A 195 -8.86 -7.75 -14.41
N ALA A 196 -8.67 -8.60 -13.40
CA ALA A 196 -9.47 -8.57 -12.18
C ALA A 196 -9.10 -7.37 -11.29
N LEU A 197 -7.80 -7.09 -11.11
CA LEU A 197 -7.34 -5.88 -10.42
C LEU A 197 -7.79 -4.61 -11.14
N LYS A 198 -7.63 -4.56 -12.47
CA LYS A 198 -8.11 -3.42 -13.28
C LYS A 198 -9.62 -3.20 -13.09
N SER A 199 -10.40 -4.27 -13.08
CA SER A 199 -11.84 -4.18 -12.81
C SER A 199 -12.10 -3.65 -11.40
N ALA A 200 -11.40 -4.15 -10.37
CA ALA A 200 -11.54 -3.69 -9.00
C ALA A 200 -11.22 -2.19 -8.85
N VAL A 201 -10.13 -1.72 -9.48
CA VAL A 201 -9.74 -0.30 -9.48
C VAL A 201 -10.77 0.57 -10.23
N ASN A 202 -11.24 0.14 -11.40
CA ASN A 202 -12.21 0.91 -12.19
C ASN A 202 -13.58 1.05 -11.51
N HIS A 203 -13.96 0.07 -10.68
CA HIS A 203 -15.22 0.10 -9.92
C HIS A 203 -15.03 0.55 -8.48
N TYR A 204 -13.81 0.90 -8.07
CA TYR A 204 -13.54 1.41 -6.73
C TYR A 204 -14.23 2.76 -6.55
N GLN A 205 -15.06 2.85 -5.52
CA GLN A 205 -15.67 4.09 -5.06
C GLN A 205 -15.12 4.42 -3.68
N SER A 206 -14.53 5.61 -3.56
CA SER A 206 -13.98 6.06 -2.30
C SER A 206 -15.08 6.22 -1.25
N THR A 207 -14.85 5.68 -0.06
CA THR A 207 -15.69 5.94 1.12
C THR A 207 -15.26 7.22 1.85
N LEU A 208 -14.41 8.05 1.25
CA LEU A 208 -13.99 9.33 1.80
C LEU A 208 -15.20 10.25 1.97
N LEU A 209 -15.57 10.53 3.22
CA LEU A 209 -16.72 11.37 3.56
C LEU A 209 -16.42 12.88 3.45
N GLY A 210 -15.15 13.27 3.38
CA GLY A 210 -14.71 14.66 3.27
C GLY A 210 -13.28 14.87 3.76
N LEU A 211 -12.71 16.04 3.49
CA LEU A 211 -11.43 16.49 4.02
C LEU A 211 -11.69 17.45 5.19
N ILE A 212 -11.04 17.23 6.33
CA ILE A 212 -11.16 18.14 7.47
C ILE A 212 -10.48 19.47 7.11
N GLY A 213 -11.26 20.54 6.94
CA GLY A 213 -10.74 21.89 6.65
C GLY A 213 -11.57 22.72 5.68
N GLU A 214 -12.49 22.10 4.93
CA GLU A 214 -13.52 22.84 4.21
C GLU A 214 -14.76 22.96 5.09
N ALA A 215 -15.11 24.20 5.45
CA ALA A 215 -16.40 24.48 6.05
C ALA A 215 -17.49 24.20 5.00
N ASP A 216 -18.55 23.52 5.42
CA ASP A 216 -19.76 23.17 4.70
C ASP A 216 -19.67 22.00 3.72
N PHE A 217 -19.93 20.79 4.23
CA PHE A 217 -20.42 19.68 3.41
C PHE A 217 -21.89 19.39 3.75
N SER A 218 -22.79 19.80 2.85
CA SER A 218 -24.18 19.34 2.81
C SER A 218 -24.27 18.20 1.80
N PRO A 219 -24.69 16.98 2.17
CA PRO A 219 -24.75 15.87 1.25
C PRO A 219 -26.03 15.99 0.42
N GLU A 220 -25.90 16.45 -0.84
CA GLU A 220 -26.94 16.21 -1.84
C GLU A 220 -26.46 15.23 -2.90
N SER A 221 -27.28 14.20 -3.07
CA SER A 221 -27.24 13.19 -4.12
C SER A 221 -27.44 13.80 -5.51
N GLY A 222 -26.61 13.42 -6.49
CA GLY A 222 -26.99 13.64 -7.88
C GLY A 222 -25.89 13.50 -8.92
N SER A 223 -25.98 12.40 -9.67
CA SER A 223 -25.70 12.24 -11.11
C SER A 223 -24.39 12.78 -11.71
N GLY A 224 -23.72 11.90 -12.45
CA GLY A 224 -22.50 12.19 -13.18
C GLY A 224 -22.56 13.39 -14.12
N SER A 225 -21.38 13.93 -14.37
CA SER A 225 -21.08 14.71 -15.56
C SER A 225 -19.65 14.41 -15.94
N GLY A 226 -19.52 13.82 -17.12
CA GLY A 226 -18.24 13.68 -17.78
C GLY A 226 -17.73 15.03 -18.27
N ASP A 227 -16.40 15.04 -18.39
CA ASP A 227 -15.62 15.67 -19.43
C ASP A 227 -15.51 17.20 -19.47
N GLY A 228 -14.30 17.65 -19.16
CA GLY A 228 -13.78 18.98 -19.43
C GLY A 228 -12.52 18.85 -20.28
N SER A 229 -12.70 18.59 -21.57
CA SER A 229 -11.96 19.19 -22.71
C SER A 229 -10.58 19.77 -22.40
N GLU A 230 -9.51 19.08 -22.81
CA GLU A 230 -8.30 19.74 -23.31
C GLU A 230 -8.17 19.51 -24.82
N GLY A 231 -8.15 20.61 -25.56
CA GLY A 231 -8.04 20.66 -27.01
C GLY A 231 -6.72 20.09 -27.50
N GLY A 232 -6.82 19.32 -28.57
CA GLY A 232 -5.70 18.66 -29.22
C GLY A 232 -4.73 19.57 -29.95
N GLY A 233 -3.52 19.03 -30.12
CA GLY A 233 -2.51 19.44 -31.10
C GLY A 233 -1.95 18.20 -31.79
N ASN A 234 -2.40 18.00 -33.01
CA ASN A 234 -2.31 16.85 -33.91
C ASN A 234 -0.90 16.33 -34.25
N GLY A 235 -0.81 15.02 -34.55
CA GLY A 235 0.39 14.33 -35.06
C GLY A 235 0.11 12.90 -35.54
N SER A 236 -0.81 12.79 -36.50
CA SER A 236 -1.32 11.60 -37.19
C SER A 236 -0.28 10.61 -37.75
N SER A 237 -0.59 9.31 -37.67
CA SER A 237 -0.57 8.25 -38.73
C SER A 237 -0.66 6.89 -38.02
N GLY A 238 -1.52 5.93 -38.28
CA GLY A 238 -2.50 5.67 -39.34
C GLY A 238 -2.75 4.14 -39.36
N ASP A 239 -4.00 3.77 -39.60
CA ASP A 239 -4.50 2.47 -40.10
C ASP A 239 -4.71 1.29 -39.11
N ASP A 240 -5.75 0.46 -39.20
CA ASP A 240 -7.15 0.57 -39.61
C ASP A 240 -7.84 -0.77 -39.27
N ASN A 241 -9.17 -0.77 -39.19
CA ASN A 241 -10.13 -1.90 -39.21
C ASN A 241 -10.12 -2.93 -38.05
N GLY A 242 -11.24 -3.35 -37.45
CA GLY A 242 -12.67 -3.16 -37.76
C GLY A 242 -13.44 -4.36 -37.17
N GLY A 243 -14.61 -4.15 -36.56
CA GLY A 243 -15.43 -5.26 -36.06
C GLY A 243 -16.58 -4.86 -35.13
N SER A 244 -17.75 -4.63 -35.75
CA SER A 244 -19.05 -4.30 -35.13
C SER A 244 -19.66 -5.47 -34.33
N GLY A 245 -20.45 -5.15 -33.30
CA GLY A 245 -21.35 -6.09 -32.62
C GLY A 245 -22.20 -5.47 -31.50
N ASN A 246 -23.40 -5.00 -31.84
CA ASN A 246 -24.50 -4.70 -30.90
C ASN A 246 -24.96 -5.99 -30.18
N ASN A 247 -25.34 -5.92 -28.88
CA ASN A 247 -26.75 -5.90 -28.43
C ASN A 247 -26.91 -6.11 -26.90
N SER A 248 -27.87 -5.35 -26.35
CA SER A 248 -28.77 -5.57 -25.19
C SER A 248 -28.37 -6.40 -23.97
N GLY A 249 -28.60 -5.80 -22.79
CA GLY A 249 -28.38 -6.41 -21.48
C GLY A 249 -29.47 -7.35 -20.97
N SER A 250 -29.16 -7.96 -19.82
CA SER A 250 -30.09 -8.40 -18.76
C SER A 250 -29.30 -9.05 -17.64
N ASP A 251 -29.46 -8.48 -16.43
CA ASP A 251 -29.73 -9.13 -15.15
C ASP A 251 -28.81 -10.24 -14.56
N GLY A 252 -28.37 -9.96 -13.33
CA GLY A 252 -28.41 -10.89 -12.18
C GLY A 252 -27.60 -12.18 -12.22
N GLY A 253 -26.44 -12.21 -11.56
CA GLY A 253 -25.72 -13.45 -11.30
C GLY A 253 -24.58 -13.32 -10.30
N SER A 254 -24.92 -13.18 -9.01
CA SER A 254 -23.98 -13.34 -7.89
C SER A 254 -23.37 -14.75 -7.93
N SER A 255 -22.04 -14.83 -7.99
CA SER A 255 -21.29 -16.06 -7.79
C SER A 255 -20.32 -15.92 -6.62
N ASP A 256 -20.76 -16.48 -5.49
CA ASP A 256 -20.01 -17.22 -4.47
C ASP A 256 -18.50 -16.88 -4.32
N GLY A 257 -18.21 -15.89 -3.47
CA GLY A 257 -16.85 -15.58 -3.00
C GLY A 257 -16.53 -16.35 -1.72
N GLY A 258 -15.46 -17.14 -1.76
CA GLY A 258 -14.89 -17.81 -0.59
C GLY A 258 -14.53 -16.82 0.52
N ALA A 259 -14.68 -17.25 1.77
CA ALA A 259 -14.51 -16.43 2.97
C ALA A 259 -13.13 -15.73 3.02
N GLN A 260 -13.12 -14.40 2.87
CA GLN A 260 -11.97 -13.52 3.10
C GLN A 260 -11.53 -13.58 4.58
N GLN A 261 -10.28 -13.22 4.89
CA GLN A 261 -9.81 -12.99 6.27
C GLN A 261 -9.76 -11.48 6.54
N GLY A 262 -10.29 -11.03 7.68
CA GLY A 262 -10.30 -9.62 8.09
C GLY A 262 -10.93 -9.41 9.48
N TYR A 263 -10.59 -8.32 10.17
CA TYR A 263 -11.12 -7.98 11.50
C TYR A 263 -12.54 -7.43 11.49
N GLU A 264 -13.01 -6.97 10.33
CA GLU A 264 -14.39 -6.52 10.14
C GLU A 264 -15.31 -7.71 9.83
N CYS A 265 -16.34 -7.91 10.66
CA CYS A 265 -17.38 -8.89 10.45
C CYS A 265 -18.75 -8.23 10.33
N HIS A 266 -19.45 -8.61 9.25
CA HIS A 266 -20.85 -8.31 9.02
C HIS A 266 -21.55 -9.60 8.57
N PHE A 267 -22.86 -9.52 8.33
CA PHE A 267 -23.67 -10.68 7.99
C PHE A 267 -24.34 -10.49 6.64
N SER A 268 -24.36 -11.52 5.82
CA SER A 268 -25.06 -11.53 4.53
C SER A 268 -25.39 -12.97 4.16
N ASN A 269 -26.51 -13.19 3.45
CA ASN A 269 -26.91 -14.52 2.99
C ASN A 269 -26.88 -15.62 4.06
N ASN A 270 -27.29 -15.28 5.30
CA ASN A 270 -27.24 -16.16 6.47
C ASN A 270 -25.84 -16.73 6.77
N LYS A 271 -24.79 -15.94 6.54
CA LYS A 271 -23.39 -16.28 6.81
C LYS A 271 -22.68 -15.12 7.49
N VAL A 272 -21.60 -15.47 8.20
CA VAL A 272 -20.57 -14.54 8.66
C VAL A 272 -19.74 -14.12 7.43
N SER A 273 -19.36 -12.85 7.33
CA SER A 273 -18.68 -12.32 6.12
C SER A 273 -17.28 -12.85 5.88
N ASN A 274 -16.63 -13.38 6.92
CA ASN A 274 -15.21 -13.74 6.88
C ASN A 274 -14.94 -14.97 7.76
N SER A 275 -13.75 -15.57 7.60
CA SER A 275 -13.33 -16.78 8.35
C SER A 275 -12.61 -16.49 9.68
N PHE A 276 -12.32 -15.23 10.00
CA PHE A 276 -11.72 -14.82 11.28
C PHE A 276 -12.70 -15.02 12.45
N TYR A 277 -14.00 -14.85 12.20
CA TYR A 277 -15.05 -15.11 13.18
C TYR A 277 -15.72 -16.47 12.94
N THR A 278 -15.84 -17.26 14.00
CA THR A 278 -16.51 -18.56 13.98
C THR A 278 -17.87 -18.46 14.67
N LEU A 279 -18.95 -18.68 13.93
CA LEU A 279 -20.28 -18.83 14.50
C LEU A 279 -20.54 -20.30 14.83
N SER A 280 -20.42 -20.67 16.11
CA SER A 280 -20.66 -22.05 16.54
C SER A 280 -22.14 -22.41 16.51
N ASN A 281 -23.01 -21.43 16.76
CA ASN A 281 -24.46 -21.55 16.68
C ASN A 281 -25.07 -20.13 16.61
N GLY A 282 -26.19 -19.95 15.91
CA GLY A 282 -26.88 -18.68 15.77
C GLY A 282 -27.77 -18.60 14.54
N ASN A 283 -28.76 -17.71 14.59
CA ASN A 283 -29.69 -17.45 13.49
C ASN A 283 -29.55 -16.01 12.99
N PHE A 284 -29.86 -15.79 11.71
CA PHE A 284 -29.79 -14.47 11.09
C PHE A 284 -31.19 -13.85 10.89
N THR A 285 -31.24 -12.55 10.61
CA THR A 285 -32.45 -11.81 10.29
C THR A 285 -32.15 -10.61 9.42
N ASN A 286 -33.09 -10.20 8.57
CA ASN A 286 -33.02 -8.98 7.75
C ASN A 286 -34.19 -8.00 8.01
N SER A 287 -34.98 -8.25 9.06
CA SER A 287 -36.25 -7.57 9.33
C SER A 287 -36.26 -6.77 10.65
N LYS A 288 -35.09 -6.54 11.24
CA LYS A 288 -34.95 -5.96 12.60
C LYS A 288 -34.22 -4.62 12.60
N GLY A 289 -34.48 -3.85 11.55
CA GLY A 289 -33.83 -2.57 11.27
C GLY A 289 -32.56 -2.75 10.47
N SER A 290 -31.82 -1.65 10.36
CA SER A 290 -30.51 -1.59 9.73
C SER A 290 -29.62 -0.64 10.52
N VAL A 291 -28.31 -0.79 10.38
CA VAL A 291 -27.32 0.16 10.92
C VAL A 291 -26.46 0.65 9.77
N THR A 292 -26.04 1.90 9.83
CA THR A 292 -25.09 2.45 8.86
C THR A 292 -23.74 2.62 9.53
N VAL A 293 -22.72 1.94 9.01
CA VAL A 293 -21.34 2.05 9.49
C VAL A 293 -20.49 2.49 8.32
N ASN A 294 -19.79 3.62 8.47
CA ASN A 294 -18.93 4.18 7.42
C ASN A 294 -19.66 4.35 6.07
N GLY A 295 -20.93 4.77 6.10
CA GLY A 295 -21.75 4.96 4.89
C GLY A 295 -22.35 3.68 4.29
N VAL A 296 -21.96 2.49 4.76
CA VAL A 296 -22.54 1.21 4.33
C VAL A 296 -23.70 0.84 5.25
N THR A 297 -24.86 0.58 4.65
CA THR A 297 -26.06 0.15 5.38
C THR A 297 -26.12 -1.37 5.47
N TYR A 298 -26.01 -1.88 6.69
CA TYR A 298 -26.14 -3.30 7.01
C TYR A 298 -27.57 -3.58 7.46
N SER A 299 -28.32 -4.37 6.68
CA SER A 299 -29.70 -4.77 6.97
C SER A 299 -29.83 -6.18 7.53
N ASN A 300 -28.79 -7.01 7.36
CA ASN A 300 -28.73 -8.36 7.93
C ASN A 300 -28.01 -8.33 9.28
N ALA A 301 -28.54 -9.08 10.24
CA ALA A 301 -28.00 -9.17 11.60
C ALA A 301 -27.98 -10.61 12.10
N LEU A 302 -27.02 -10.89 12.99
CA LEU A 302 -27.03 -12.06 13.85
C LEU A 302 -27.99 -11.83 15.03
N LYS A 303 -28.94 -12.74 15.22
CA LYS A 303 -29.83 -12.72 16.38
C LYS A 303 -29.06 -13.16 17.62
N MET A 304 -29.10 -12.34 18.68
CA MET A 304 -28.56 -12.72 19.98
C MET A 304 -29.58 -13.60 20.72
N GLU A 305 -29.57 -14.90 20.41
CA GLU A 305 -30.39 -15.95 21.02
C GLU A 305 -29.60 -16.69 22.09
N SER A 306 -30.30 -17.47 22.94
CA SER A 306 -29.64 -18.11 24.10
C SER A 306 -28.55 -19.08 23.70
N SER A 307 -28.60 -19.59 22.46
CA SER A 307 -27.59 -20.47 21.89
C SER A 307 -26.57 -19.76 21.00
N THR A 308 -26.71 -18.46 20.75
CA THR A 308 -25.80 -17.74 19.85
C THR A 308 -24.40 -17.63 20.47
N VAL A 309 -23.39 -18.10 19.74
CA VAL A 309 -21.97 -17.99 20.12
C VAL A 309 -21.14 -17.61 18.90
N LEU A 310 -20.64 -16.38 18.88
CA LEU A 310 -19.66 -15.88 17.91
C LEU A 310 -18.29 -15.80 18.59
N SER A 311 -17.28 -16.45 18.01
CA SER A 311 -15.94 -16.56 18.59
C SER A 311 -14.87 -16.05 17.62
N PHE A 312 -13.78 -15.53 18.16
CA PHE A 312 -12.61 -15.09 17.41
C PHE A 312 -11.37 -15.11 18.30
N ASN A 313 -10.17 -15.08 17.72
CA ASN A 313 -8.92 -15.08 18.46
C ASN A 313 -8.02 -13.93 17.99
N ILE A 314 -7.55 -13.10 18.92
CA ILE A 314 -6.62 -12.00 18.65
C ILE A 314 -5.24 -12.30 19.25
N ASN A 315 -4.17 -11.97 18.52
CA ASN A 315 -2.80 -12.28 18.93
C ASN A 315 -2.13 -11.16 19.74
N SER A 316 -2.80 -10.00 19.86
CA SER A 316 -2.37 -8.84 20.62
C SER A 316 -3.60 -8.14 21.20
N PRO A 317 -3.46 -7.24 22.19
CA PRO A 317 -4.58 -6.44 22.67
C PRO A 317 -5.22 -5.60 21.55
N MET A 318 -6.56 -5.55 21.51
CA MET A 318 -7.35 -4.83 20.49
C MET A 318 -8.62 -4.18 21.07
N SER A 319 -9.06 -3.08 20.45
CA SER A 319 -10.33 -2.41 20.75
C SER A 319 -11.40 -3.07 19.91
N LEU A 320 -12.42 -3.64 20.56
CA LEU A 320 -13.61 -4.20 19.93
C LEU A 320 -14.69 -3.11 19.83
N LYS A 321 -15.24 -2.92 18.62
CA LYS A 321 -16.48 -2.19 18.39
C LYS A 321 -17.55 -3.14 17.86
N MET A 322 -18.74 -3.10 18.46
CA MET A 322 -19.92 -3.83 17.99
C MET A 322 -21.10 -2.89 17.87
N ILE A 323 -21.94 -3.11 16.85
CA ILE A 323 -23.14 -2.30 16.61
C ILE A 323 -24.38 -3.19 16.54
N PHE A 324 -25.42 -2.79 17.27
CA PHE A 324 -26.64 -3.52 17.50
C PHE A 324 -27.89 -2.66 17.25
N THR A 325 -29.01 -3.35 17.04
CA THR A 325 -30.33 -2.81 17.42
C THR A 325 -30.91 -3.64 18.55
N SER A 326 -31.80 -3.04 19.35
CA SER A 326 -32.56 -3.75 20.37
C SER A 326 -33.90 -3.08 20.61
N THR A 327 -34.90 -3.87 21.03
CA THR A 327 -36.21 -3.34 21.45
C THR A 327 -36.23 -2.95 22.94
N HIS A 328 -35.16 -3.20 23.68
CA HIS A 328 -35.05 -2.87 25.10
C HIS A 328 -34.38 -1.52 25.31
N SER A 329 -34.77 -0.80 26.37
CA SER A 329 -34.24 0.53 26.71
C SER A 329 -32.84 0.49 27.35
N THR A 330 -32.47 -0.62 28.00
CA THR A 330 -31.13 -0.83 28.58
C THR A 330 -30.58 -2.19 28.16
N PRO A 331 -30.30 -2.38 26.86
CA PRO A 331 -29.89 -3.67 26.34
C PRO A 331 -28.42 -3.97 26.68
N LYS A 332 -28.11 -5.26 26.83
CA LYS A 332 -26.75 -5.75 27.12
C LYS A 332 -26.37 -6.91 26.20
N VAL A 333 -25.07 -7.10 26.05
CA VAL A 333 -24.45 -8.29 25.42
C VAL A 333 -23.40 -8.87 26.36
N LYS A 334 -23.06 -10.16 26.20
CA LYS A 334 -21.94 -10.77 26.91
C LYS A 334 -20.71 -10.84 26.03
N VAL A 335 -19.57 -10.39 26.55
CA VAL A 335 -18.24 -10.66 26.00
C VAL A 335 -17.46 -11.42 27.06
N ASP A 336 -16.98 -12.60 26.71
CA ASP A 336 -16.28 -13.52 27.63
C ASP A 336 -17.06 -13.82 28.90
N GLY A 337 -18.39 -13.95 28.76
CA GLY A 337 -19.32 -14.20 29.84
C GLY A 337 -19.64 -12.99 30.73
N LYS A 338 -18.99 -11.85 30.52
CA LYS A 338 -19.24 -10.59 31.25
C LYS A 338 -20.27 -9.73 30.53
N ASP A 339 -21.17 -9.13 31.30
CA ASP A 339 -22.22 -8.25 30.77
C ASP A 339 -21.68 -6.87 30.42
N HIS A 340 -22.04 -6.37 29.24
CA HIS A 340 -21.70 -5.03 28.75
C HIS A 340 -22.95 -4.33 28.24
N ASP A 341 -23.13 -3.08 28.66
CA ASP A 341 -24.25 -2.24 28.22
C ASP A 341 -24.06 -1.83 26.76
N ILE A 342 -25.13 -1.96 25.97
CA ILE A 342 -25.20 -1.47 24.60
C ILE A 342 -25.73 -0.03 24.68
N VAL A 343 -24.82 0.94 24.60
CA VAL A 343 -25.14 2.37 24.72
C VAL A 343 -25.23 2.97 23.32
N ASN A 344 -26.36 3.62 23.00
CA ASN A 344 -26.63 4.16 21.67
C ASN A 344 -26.46 3.13 20.53
N GLY A 345 -26.81 1.87 20.80
CA GLY A 345 -26.65 0.78 19.85
C GLY A 345 -25.21 0.26 19.73
N GLU A 346 -24.26 0.74 20.52
CA GLU A 346 -22.85 0.35 20.41
C GLU A 346 -22.31 -0.28 21.69
N VAL A 347 -21.30 -1.15 21.51
CA VAL A 347 -20.41 -1.63 22.58
C VAL A 347 -18.99 -1.41 22.11
N ASN A 348 -18.19 -0.73 22.94
CA ASN A 348 -16.78 -0.46 22.71
C ASN A 348 -15.98 -1.02 23.91
N LEU A 349 -15.03 -1.92 23.67
CA LEU A 349 -14.28 -2.63 24.70
C LEU A 349 -12.81 -2.77 24.34
N GLU A 350 -11.97 -2.89 25.36
CA GLU A 350 -10.56 -3.26 25.23
C GLU A 350 -10.41 -4.74 25.53
N LEU A 351 -9.83 -5.50 24.60
CA LEU A 351 -9.60 -6.93 24.72
C LEU A 351 -8.10 -7.21 24.84
N SER A 352 -7.73 -8.18 25.66
CA SER A 352 -6.35 -8.71 25.73
C SER A 352 -6.14 -9.77 24.67
N ALA A 353 -4.90 -10.09 24.32
CA ALA A 353 -4.62 -11.22 23.42
C ALA A 353 -5.29 -12.53 23.93
N GLY A 354 -5.90 -13.30 23.02
CA GLY A 354 -6.55 -14.57 23.33
C GLY A 354 -7.84 -14.81 22.54
N GLU A 355 -8.50 -15.92 22.91
CA GLU A 355 -9.81 -16.30 22.37
C GLU A 355 -10.92 -15.52 23.08
N HIS A 356 -11.84 -14.96 22.31
CA HIS A 356 -12.99 -14.21 22.81
C HIS A 356 -14.32 -14.77 22.31
N LYS A 357 -15.38 -14.58 23.10
CA LYS A 357 -16.74 -15.05 22.80
C LYS A 357 -17.78 -13.97 23.04
N ILE A 358 -18.57 -13.70 22.01
CA ILE A 358 -19.76 -12.84 22.07
C ILE A 358 -20.98 -13.74 22.20
N THR A 359 -21.77 -13.54 23.27
CA THR A 359 -22.98 -14.31 23.56
C THR A 359 -24.12 -13.40 24.02
N LYS A 360 -25.34 -13.93 24.04
CA LYS A 360 -26.52 -13.17 24.44
C LYS A 360 -26.48 -12.81 25.93
N ASN A 361 -26.87 -11.57 26.23
CA ASN A 361 -27.46 -11.23 27.52
C ASN A 361 -28.95 -10.89 27.35
N THR A 362 -29.25 -9.78 26.66
CA THR A 362 -30.63 -9.29 26.52
C THR A 362 -31.32 -9.91 25.31
N SER A 363 -32.62 -10.23 25.45
CA SER A 363 -33.45 -10.72 24.32
C SER A 363 -33.68 -9.63 23.26
N ASN A 364 -34.18 -10.02 22.08
CA ASN A 364 -34.50 -9.07 20.99
C ASN A 364 -33.38 -8.07 20.70
N THR A 365 -32.14 -8.54 20.76
CA THR A 365 -30.93 -7.78 20.46
C THR A 365 -30.29 -8.41 19.22
N PHE A 366 -29.90 -7.59 18.26
CA PHE A 366 -29.48 -8.02 16.93
C PHE A 366 -28.15 -7.35 16.61
N LEU A 367 -27.11 -8.15 16.41
CA LEU A 367 -25.76 -7.70 16.10
C LEU A 367 -25.63 -7.54 14.58
N PHE A 368 -25.26 -6.36 14.11
CA PHE A 368 -25.12 -6.08 12.67
C PHE A 368 -23.68 -6.06 12.21
N TYR A 369 -22.77 -5.59 13.07
CA TYR A 369 -21.40 -5.27 12.69
C TYR A 369 -20.45 -5.46 13.88
N VAL A 370 -19.28 -6.02 13.62
CA VAL A 370 -18.17 -6.21 14.56
C VAL A 370 -16.90 -5.73 13.88
N ASN A 371 -16.06 -4.97 14.60
CA ASN A 371 -14.73 -4.63 14.11
C ASN A 371 -13.73 -4.61 15.28
N LEU A 372 -12.49 -4.97 14.99
CA LEU A 372 -11.37 -4.92 15.93
C LEU A 372 -10.32 -3.94 15.42
N TYR A 373 -9.84 -3.08 16.31
CA TYR A 373 -8.76 -2.13 16.06
C TYR A 373 -7.56 -2.52 16.92
N SER A 374 -6.35 -2.48 16.40
CA SER A 374 -5.16 -2.74 17.22
C SER A 374 -5.04 -1.70 18.35
N ASN A 375 -4.82 -2.14 19.59
CA ASN A 375 -4.57 -1.27 20.75
C ASN A 375 -3.17 -0.66 20.77
N THR A 376 -2.47 -0.65 19.64
CA THR A 376 -1.41 0.32 19.44
C THR A 376 -2.05 1.70 19.33
N THR A 377 -2.41 2.24 20.51
CA THR A 377 -2.52 3.65 20.76
C THR A 377 -1.15 4.22 20.42
N ALA A 378 -0.94 4.57 19.15
CA ALA A 378 0.18 5.39 18.71
C ALA A 378 0.09 6.84 19.25
N LEU A 379 -0.61 7.03 20.38
CA LEU A 379 -0.81 8.28 21.10
C LEU A 379 -0.44 8.17 22.59
N SER A 380 -0.03 7.01 23.10
CA SER A 380 0.50 6.86 24.47
C SER A 380 1.99 6.50 24.46
N LEU A 381 2.81 7.33 23.80
CA LEU A 381 4.25 7.43 24.03
C LEU A 381 4.73 8.74 23.39
N LEU A 382 4.81 9.78 24.21
CA LEU A 382 5.97 10.68 24.39
C LEU A 382 5.50 11.95 25.12
N GLU A 383 5.35 11.83 26.44
CA GLU A 383 5.49 12.98 27.33
C GLU A 383 6.98 13.32 27.43
N SER A 384 7.48 14.13 26.50
CA SER A 384 8.65 14.99 26.74
C SER A 384 8.81 15.94 25.58
N ASP A 385 8.80 17.24 25.89
CA ASP A 385 9.27 18.33 25.04
C ASP A 385 10.68 18.02 24.49
N PRO A 386 10.84 17.77 23.18
CA PRO A 386 12.15 17.67 22.57
C PRO A 386 12.51 19.06 22.05
N GLY A 387 13.31 19.79 22.82
CA GLY A 387 13.82 21.09 22.43
C GLY A 387 14.38 21.13 21.00
N SER A 388 14.22 22.28 20.36
CA SER A 388 14.93 22.75 19.15
C SER A 388 14.72 22.03 17.79
N LEU A 389 13.90 20.99 17.68
CA LEU A 389 13.61 20.38 16.37
C LEU A 389 12.44 21.08 15.63
N PRO A 390 12.52 21.26 14.30
CA PRO A 390 11.44 21.90 13.53
C PRO A 390 10.18 21.03 13.52
N TYR A 391 9.03 21.67 13.68
CA TYR A 391 7.72 21.04 13.46
C TYR A 391 7.39 21.10 11.98
N TYR A 392 6.62 20.13 11.49
CA TYR A 392 6.02 20.18 10.16
C TYR A 392 4.51 20.03 10.28
N ASP A 393 3.72 20.62 9.39
CA ASP A 393 2.31 20.29 9.32
C ASP A 393 2.09 18.90 8.68
N LEU A 394 0.83 18.47 8.61
CA LEU A 394 0.47 17.18 8.03
C LEU A 394 0.74 17.11 6.52
N GLN A 395 1.08 18.23 5.89
CA GLN A 395 1.50 18.33 4.49
C GLN A 395 3.04 18.39 4.35
N GLY A 396 3.79 18.23 5.45
CA GLY A 396 5.24 18.21 5.46
C GLY A 396 5.90 19.59 5.34
N ARG A 397 5.17 20.69 5.54
CA ARG A 397 5.72 22.05 5.50
C ARG A 397 6.25 22.43 6.88
N SER A 398 7.45 23.01 6.94
CA SER A 398 8.06 23.46 8.19
C SER A 398 7.24 24.55 8.88
N ILE A 399 7.03 24.40 10.19
CA ILE A 399 6.26 25.28 11.07
C ILE A 399 7.19 25.80 12.15
N SER A 400 7.42 27.12 12.15
CA SER A 400 8.28 27.80 13.14
C SER A 400 7.57 28.09 14.46
N LEU A 401 6.23 28.16 14.46
CA LEU A 401 5.41 28.49 15.62
C LEU A 401 4.17 27.58 15.66
N PRO A 402 4.26 26.37 16.25
CA PRO A 402 3.12 25.48 16.41
C PRO A 402 2.05 26.09 17.34
N LYS A 403 0.79 25.89 16.99
CA LYS A 403 -0.38 26.36 17.76
C LYS A 403 -0.92 25.24 18.63
N ALA A 404 -1.24 25.55 19.87
CA ALA A 404 -1.96 24.64 20.76
C ALA A 404 -3.26 24.11 20.12
N GLY A 405 -3.56 22.83 20.33
CA GLY A 405 -4.71 22.13 19.76
C GLY A 405 -4.54 21.62 18.33
N GLN A 406 -3.36 21.81 17.69
CA GLN A 406 -3.08 21.30 16.35
C GLN A 406 -2.12 20.11 16.35
N ILE A 407 -2.23 19.26 15.33
CA ILE A 407 -1.35 18.09 15.13
C ILE A 407 -0.25 18.46 14.13
N TYR A 408 1.00 18.20 14.53
CA TYR A 408 2.20 18.40 13.72
C TYR A 408 2.95 17.08 13.54
N LEU A 409 3.88 17.05 12.60
CA LEU A 409 4.90 16.02 12.44
C LEU A 409 6.21 16.52 13.05
N GLN A 410 6.82 15.71 13.90
CA GLN A 410 8.15 15.97 14.43
C GLN A 410 8.88 14.63 14.53
N ASN A 411 10.06 14.53 13.92
CA ASN A 411 10.85 13.29 13.85
C ASN A 411 10.04 12.07 13.33
N GLY A 412 9.26 12.27 12.26
CA GLY A 412 8.42 11.23 11.66
C GLY A 412 7.19 10.83 12.48
N LYS A 413 6.91 11.50 13.61
CA LYS A 413 5.79 11.19 14.51
C LYS A 413 4.77 12.30 14.52
N LYS A 414 3.48 11.95 14.66
CA LYS A 414 2.41 12.91 14.92
C LYS A 414 2.46 13.36 16.38
N VAL A 415 2.48 14.67 16.61
CA VAL A 415 2.51 15.30 17.93
C VAL A 415 1.31 16.26 18.02
N LEU A 416 0.48 16.12 19.07
CA LEU A 416 -0.54 17.11 19.40
C LEU A 416 0.11 18.22 20.23
N MET A 417 0.13 19.44 19.71
CA MET A 417 0.61 20.60 20.46
C MET A 417 -0.41 20.92 21.56
N LYS A 418 0.00 20.88 22.83
CA LYS A 418 -0.86 21.24 23.97
C LYS A 418 -0.88 22.74 24.23
#